data_AF-A0A2S0XRA4-F1
#
_entry.id   AF-A0A2S0XRA4-F1
#
_cell.length_a   1.000
_cell.length_b   1.000
_cell.length_c   1.000
_cell.angle_alpha   90.00
_cell.angle_beta   90.00
_cell.angle_gamma   90.00
#
_symmetry.space_group_name_H-M   'P 1'
#
loop_
_entity.id
_entity.type
_entity.pdbx_description
1 polymer ?
#
loop_
_entity_poly.entity_id
_entity_poly.type
_entity_poly.pdbx_seq_one_letter_code
_entity_poly.pdbx_strand_id
1 'polypeptide(L)'
;MADLGLSAILGMVGTAVSAAGTLAAGAAQKSASEYQAQQLEQQAAEEKAASQREAAKVKKERDFILSRQQAVASSSNLGALDETVLDLAGDVVQEGAYQEGMIRYGGDERAKGRRAQAAASRMEGKAAMTGAMFGAAGTLMDGVGSFSKDWGAGATTKYRGRYSGSWAQANAGGYY
;
A
#
# COMPACT_ATOMS: atom_id res chain seq x y z
N MET A 1 -49.95 3.77 14.78
CA MET A 1 -48.98 4.83 14.43
C MET A 1 -47.64 4.72 15.18
N ALA A 2 -47.50 3.91 16.23
CA ALA A 2 -46.25 3.79 17.02
C ALA A 2 -45.13 2.92 16.39
N ASP A 3 -45.44 2.09 15.39
CA ASP A 3 -44.51 1.12 14.79
C ASP A 3 -43.52 1.76 13.77
N LEU A 4 -43.86 2.95 13.28
CA LEU A 4 -43.09 3.67 12.25
C LEU A 4 -41.87 4.42 12.84
N GLY A 5 -41.90 4.75 14.14
CA GLY A 5 -40.79 5.43 14.81
C GLY A 5 -39.65 4.47 15.18
N LEU A 6 -40.00 3.27 15.68
CA LEU A 6 -39.00 2.30 16.13
C LEU A 6 -38.22 1.70 14.95
N SER A 7 -38.89 1.40 13.84
CA SER A 7 -38.27 0.86 12.62
C SER A 7 -37.37 1.88 11.89
N ALA A 8 -37.78 3.16 11.84
CA ALA A 8 -36.94 4.24 11.31
C ALA A 8 -35.69 4.50 12.18
N ILE A 9 -35.85 4.47 13.51
CA ILE A 9 -34.73 4.62 14.45
C ILE A 9 -33.78 3.42 14.38
N LEU A 10 -34.30 2.19 14.31
CA LEU A 10 -33.48 0.98 14.15
C LEU A 10 -32.74 0.95 12.81
N GLY A 11 -33.37 1.41 11.72
CA GLY A 11 -32.72 1.59 10.42
C GLY A 11 -31.59 2.60 10.46
N MET A 12 -31.80 3.75 11.09
CA MET A 12 -30.77 4.78 11.26
C MET A 12 -29.60 4.30 12.14
N VAL A 13 -29.88 3.58 13.24
CA VAL A 13 -28.85 2.98 14.11
C VAL A 13 -28.04 1.93 13.35
N GLY A 14 -28.69 1.08 12.53
CA GLY A 14 -28.00 0.11 11.67
C GLY A 14 -27.09 0.75 10.62
N THR A 15 -27.51 1.88 10.02
CA THR A 15 -26.70 2.64 9.06
C THR A 15 -25.53 3.37 9.72
N ALA A 16 -25.70 3.86 10.96
CA ALA A 16 -24.62 4.50 11.69
C ALA A 16 -23.52 3.51 12.14
N VAL A 17 -23.93 2.32 12.61
CA VAL A 17 -23.00 1.25 13.00
C VAL A 17 -22.23 0.70 11.78
N SER A 18 -22.89 0.54 10.64
CA SER A 18 -22.24 0.09 9.41
C SER A 18 -21.27 1.13 8.85
N ALA A 19 -21.63 2.42 8.84
CA ALA A 19 -20.72 3.51 8.45
C ALA A 19 -19.47 3.59 9.36
N ALA A 20 -19.65 3.43 10.68
CA ALA A 20 -18.54 3.38 11.63
C ALA A 20 -17.64 2.16 11.40
N GLY A 21 -18.23 0.99 11.10
CA GLY A 21 -17.50 -0.23 10.74
C GLY A 21 -16.65 -0.07 9.48
N THR A 22 -17.19 0.57 8.43
CA THR A 22 -16.47 0.84 7.18
C THR A 22 -15.28 1.79 7.43
N LEU A 23 -15.48 2.87 8.18
CA LEU A 23 -14.41 3.80 8.54
C LEU A 23 -13.33 3.14 9.40
N ALA A 24 -13.72 2.33 10.38
CA ALA A 24 -12.78 1.59 11.22
C ALA A 24 -11.95 0.59 10.40
N ALA A 25 -12.57 -0.12 9.44
CA ALA A 25 -11.87 -1.01 8.53
C ALA A 25 -10.88 -0.25 7.63
N GLY A 26 -11.26 0.92 7.10
CA GLY A 26 -10.36 1.77 6.31
C GLY A 26 -9.17 2.30 7.12
N ALA A 27 -9.40 2.70 8.38
CA ALA A 27 -8.34 3.13 9.28
C ALA A 27 -7.37 1.99 9.63
N ALA A 28 -7.89 0.79 9.89
CA ALA A 28 -7.09 -0.40 10.11
C ALA A 28 -6.23 -0.75 8.88
N GLN A 29 -6.81 -0.70 7.68
CA GLN A 29 -6.10 -0.94 6.43
C GLN A 29 -4.98 0.09 6.22
N LYS A 30 -5.25 1.38 6.48
CA LYS A 30 -4.25 2.44 6.41
C LYS A 30 -3.08 2.17 7.36
N SER A 31 -3.37 1.81 8.61
CA SER A 31 -2.35 1.48 9.61
C SER A 31 -1.48 0.28 9.18
N ALA A 32 -2.11 -0.78 8.66
CA ALA A 32 -1.41 -1.95 8.14
C ALA A 32 -0.49 -1.59 6.96
N SER A 33 -0.99 -0.80 6.01
CA SER A 33 -0.20 -0.31 4.88
C SER A 33 0.95 0.61 5.30
N GLU A 34 0.75 1.46 6.31
CA GLU A 34 1.81 2.29 6.88
C GLU A 34 2.90 1.46 7.57
N TYR A 35 2.51 0.41 8.29
CA TYR A 35 3.45 -0.54 8.89
C TYR A 35 4.25 -1.29 7.82
N GLN A 36 3.59 -1.75 6.76
CA GLN A 36 4.26 -2.37 5.61
C GLN A 36 5.25 -1.41 4.95
N ALA A 37 4.88 -0.14 4.77
CA ALA A 37 5.76 0.89 4.23
C ALA A 37 6.99 1.12 5.12
N GLN A 38 6.82 1.16 6.45
CA GLN A 38 7.95 1.28 7.38
C GLN A 38 8.89 0.08 7.32
N GLN A 39 8.36 -1.13 7.20
CA GLN A 39 9.19 -2.34 7.01
C GLN A 39 10.01 -2.27 5.71
N LEU A 40 9.38 -1.82 4.61
CA LEU A 40 10.07 -1.63 3.34
C LEU A 40 11.16 -0.55 3.41
N GLU A 41 10.95 0.52 4.18
CA GLU A 41 11.97 1.55 4.42
C GLU A 41 13.14 1.03 5.27
N GLN A 42 12.87 0.21 6.28
CA GLN A 42 13.91 -0.46 7.06
C GLN A 42 14.74 -1.37 6.14
N GLN A 43 14.10 -2.20 5.32
CA GLN A 43 14.78 -3.02 4.33
C GLN A 43 15.60 -2.16 3.35
N ALA A 44 15.07 -1.02 2.89
CA ALA A 44 15.81 -0.09 2.03
C ALA A 44 17.07 0.47 2.71
N ALA A 45 16.99 0.77 4.00
CA ALA A 45 18.14 1.24 4.78
C ALA A 45 19.17 0.12 4.98
N GLU A 46 18.72 -1.10 5.24
CA GLU A 46 19.59 -2.29 5.35
C GLU A 46 20.31 -2.59 4.04
N GLU A 47 19.63 -2.54 2.90
CA GLU A 47 20.22 -2.75 1.57
C GLU A 47 21.35 -1.75 1.29
N LYS A 48 21.13 -0.48 1.64
CA LYS A 48 22.15 0.57 1.52
C LYS A 48 23.30 0.37 2.50
N ALA A 49 23.01 -0.02 3.73
CA ALA A 49 24.05 -0.30 4.72
C ALA A 49 24.89 -1.53 4.33
N ALA A 50 24.26 -2.56 3.79
CA ALA A 50 24.91 -3.77 3.29
C ALA A 50 25.84 -3.43 2.12
N SER A 51 25.36 -2.67 1.13
CA SER A 51 26.19 -2.26 -0.01
C SER A 51 27.37 -1.38 0.41
N GLN A 52 27.18 -0.48 1.38
CA GLN A 52 28.27 0.33 1.93
C GLN A 52 29.33 -0.54 2.64
N ARG A 53 28.90 -1.55 3.40
CA ARG A 53 29.84 -2.49 4.05
C ARG A 53 30.62 -3.30 3.03
N GLU A 54 29.96 -3.74 1.96
CA GLU A 54 30.60 -4.50 0.88
C GLU A 54 31.58 -3.64 0.07
N ALA A 55 31.19 -2.41 -0.27
CA ALA A 55 32.06 -1.42 -0.88
C ALA A 55 33.31 -1.14 -0.01
N ALA A 56 33.13 -1.04 1.32
CA ALA A 56 34.25 -0.87 2.24
C ALA A 56 35.20 -2.08 2.30
N LYS A 57 34.70 -3.31 2.06
CA LYS A 57 35.55 -4.51 1.94
C LYS A 57 36.40 -4.45 0.67
N VAL A 58 35.80 -4.14 -0.47
CA VAL A 58 36.52 -3.97 -1.75
C VAL A 58 37.60 -2.91 -1.63
N LYS A 59 37.28 -1.77 -0.98
CA LYS A 59 38.28 -0.73 -0.71
C LYS A 59 39.47 -1.26 0.11
N LYS A 60 39.20 -2.00 1.21
CA LYS A 60 40.26 -2.59 2.03
C LYS A 60 41.11 -3.60 1.27
N GLU A 61 40.48 -4.42 0.43
CA GLU A 61 41.16 -5.42 -0.39
C GLU A 61 42.06 -4.75 -1.44
N ARG A 62 41.56 -3.72 -2.12
CA ARG A 62 42.36 -2.87 -3.01
C ARG A 62 43.57 -2.29 -2.29
N ASP A 63 43.37 -1.68 -1.11
CA ASP A 63 44.45 -1.05 -0.34
C ASP A 63 45.50 -2.09 0.11
N PHE A 64 45.07 -3.33 0.41
CA PHE A 64 45.96 -4.44 0.72
C PHE A 64 46.78 -4.89 -0.49
N ILE A 65 46.16 -5.01 -1.68
CA ILE A 65 46.84 -5.38 -2.93
C ILE A 65 47.89 -4.33 -3.28
N LEU A 66 47.55 -3.04 -3.20
CA LEU A 66 48.48 -1.94 -3.45
C LEU A 66 49.65 -1.95 -2.47
N SER A 67 49.38 -2.17 -1.19
CA SER A 67 50.44 -2.28 -0.16
C SER A 67 51.40 -3.45 -0.46
N ARG A 68 50.86 -4.59 -0.92
CA ARG A 68 51.65 -5.76 -1.30
C ARG A 68 52.47 -5.52 -2.57
N GLN A 69 51.89 -4.88 -3.59
CA GLN A 69 52.63 -4.48 -4.79
C GLN A 69 53.79 -3.54 -4.45
N GLN A 70 53.55 -2.54 -3.60
CA GLN A 70 54.60 -1.63 -3.15
C GLN A 70 55.72 -2.36 -2.40
N ALA A 71 55.40 -3.30 -1.50
CA ALA A 71 56.40 -4.08 -0.78
C ALA A 71 57.23 -4.97 -1.72
N VAL A 72 56.60 -5.65 -2.68
CA VAL A 72 57.29 -6.48 -3.68
C VAL A 72 58.18 -5.62 -4.57
N ALA A 73 57.68 -4.51 -5.10
CA ALA A 73 58.46 -3.56 -5.90
C ALA A 73 59.70 -3.07 -5.12
N SER A 74 59.52 -2.74 -3.84
CA SER A 74 60.63 -2.32 -2.95
C SER A 74 61.67 -3.42 -2.73
N SER A 75 61.27 -4.69 -2.65
CA SER A 75 62.19 -5.83 -2.46
C SER A 75 62.88 -6.30 -3.73
N SER A 76 62.33 -6.00 -4.90
CA SER A 76 62.77 -6.59 -6.18
C SER A 76 63.98 -5.89 -6.78
N ASN A 77 64.43 -4.76 -6.22
CA ASN A 77 65.46 -3.88 -6.79
C ASN A 77 65.15 -3.37 -8.23
N LEU A 78 64.01 -3.77 -8.79
CA LEU A 78 63.30 -3.11 -9.88
C LEU A 78 62.82 -1.77 -9.32
N GLY A 79 63.09 -0.67 -10.00
CA GLY A 79 62.69 0.65 -9.52
C GLY A 79 61.19 0.67 -9.26
N ALA A 80 60.75 1.19 -8.11
CA ALA A 80 59.32 1.37 -7.80
C ALA A 80 58.56 2.27 -8.80
N LEU A 81 59.25 2.76 -9.83
CA LEU A 81 58.81 3.64 -10.91
C LEU A 81 58.88 2.95 -12.29
N ASP A 82 59.12 1.64 -12.35
CA ASP A 82 59.03 0.90 -13.59
C ASP A 82 57.58 0.97 -14.13
N GLU A 83 57.42 1.27 -15.42
CA GLU A 83 56.13 1.58 -16.06
C GLU A 83 55.12 0.45 -15.85
N THR A 84 55.61 -0.80 -15.85
CA THR A 84 54.81 -2.01 -15.59
C THR A 84 54.20 -2.03 -14.18
N VAL A 85 54.90 -1.52 -13.16
CA VAL A 85 54.41 -1.49 -11.76
C VAL A 85 53.38 -0.38 -11.57
N LEU A 86 53.59 0.76 -12.23
CA LEU A 86 52.67 1.90 -12.19
C LEU A 86 51.36 1.60 -12.92
N ASP A 87 51.43 0.96 -14.09
CA ASP A 87 50.25 0.53 -14.84
C ASP A 87 49.42 -0.48 -14.04
N LEU A 88 50.06 -1.50 -13.46
CA LEU A 88 49.35 -2.50 -12.67
C LEU A 88 48.71 -1.91 -11.40
N ALA A 89 49.35 -0.94 -10.76
CA ALA A 89 48.77 -0.21 -9.64
C ALA A 89 47.59 0.67 -10.08
N GLY A 90 47.71 1.32 -11.24
CA GLY A 90 46.65 2.10 -11.87
C GLY A 90 45.41 1.25 -12.17
N ASP A 91 45.60 0.08 -12.77
CA ASP A 91 44.54 -0.87 -13.07
C ASP A 91 43.82 -1.35 -11.81
N VAL A 92 44.55 -1.70 -10.75
CA VAL A 92 43.97 -2.09 -9.45
C VAL A 92 43.14 -0.97 -8.84
N VAL A 93 43.60 0.28 -8.94
CA VAL A 93 42.85 1.44 -8.44
C VAL A 93 41.57 1.65 -9.24
N GLN A 94 41.66 1.59 -10.57
CA GLN A 94 40.54 1.84 -11.47
C GLN A 94 39.47 0.75 -11.34
N GLU A 95 39.87 -0.52 -11.37
CA GLU A 95 38.99 -1.67 -11.21
C GLU A 95 38.33 -1.66 -9.82
N GLY A 96 39.11 -1.41 -8.77
CA GLY A 96 38.59 -1.31 -7.40
C GLY A 96 37.58 -0.18 -7.22
N ALA A 97 37.84 1.00 -7.81
CA ALA A 97 36.91 2.12 -7.77
C ALA A 97 35.62 1.85 -8.57
N TYR A 98 35.74 1.19 -9.72
CA TYR A 98 34.61 0.77 -10.53
C TYR A 98 33.73 -0.23 -9.77
N GLN A 99 34.32 -1.29 -9.21
CA GLN A 99 33.59 -2.28 -8.41
C GLN A 99 32.92 -1.65 -7.19
N GLU A 100 33.64 -0.79 -6.45
CA GLU A 100 33.08 -0.04 -5.32
C GLU A 100 31.87 0.80 -5.74
N GLY A 101 31.96 1.49 -6.88
CA GLY A 101 30.88 2.27 -7.47
C GLY A 101 29.67 1.41 -7.83
N MET A 102 29.89 0.27 -8.50
CA MET A 102 28.84 -0.67 -8.91
C MET A 102 28.12 -1.28 -7.72
N ILE A 103 28.83 -1.64 -6.64
CA ILE A 103 28.24 -2.17 -5.41
C ILE A 103 27.32 -1.13 -4.76
N ARG A 104 27.81 0.11 -4.60
CA ARG A 104 27.01 1.20 -4.02
C ARG A 104 25.78 1.48 -4.87
N TYR A 105 25.96 1.60 -6.18
CA TYR A 105 24.88 1.83 -7.12
C TYR A 105 23.81 0.73 -7.06
N GLY A 106 24.22 -0.55 -7.08
CA GLY A 106 23.31 -1.68 -6.97
C GLY A 106 22.55 -1.73 -5.64
N GLY A 107 23.17 -1.28 -4.54
CA GLY A 107 22.48 -1.10 -3.25
C GLY A 107 21.50 0.07 -3.25
N ASP A 108 21.88 1.20 -3.82
CA ASP A 108 21.02 2.38 -3.92
C ASP A 108 19.79 2.12 -4.81
N GLU A 109 19.95 1.41 -5.94
CA GLU A 109 18.82 1.01 -6.80
C GLU A 109 17.86 0.04 -6.09
N ARG A 110 18.38 -0.98 -5.39
CA ARG A 110 17.54 -1.85 -4.54
C ARG A 110 16.79 -1.04 -3.49
N ALA A 111 17.48 -0.13 -2.80
CA ALA A 111 16.88 0.72 -1.79
C ALA A 111 15.82 1.68 -2.39
N LYS A 112 16.04 2.23 -3.59
CA LYS A 112 15.04 3.03 -4.30
C LYS A 112 13.81 2.19 -4.64
N GLY A 113 13.99 0.97 -5.14
CA GLY A 113 12.88 0.05 -5.42
C GLY A 113 12.02 -0.22 -4.17
N ARG A 114 12.67 -0.48 -3.02
CA ARG A 114 11.97 -0.66 -1.73
C ARG A 114 11.25 0.60 -1.27
N ARG A 115 11.85 1.79 -1.41
CA ARG A 115 11.19 3.07 -1.09
C ARG A 115 10.00 3.36 -2.01
N ALA A 116 10.11 3.02 -3.29
CA ALA A 116 8.99 3.15 -4.23
C ALA A 116 7.82 2.23 -3.83
N GLN A 117 8.10 0.99 -3.44
CA GLN A 117 7.10 0.08 -2.88
C GLN A 117 6.49 0.63 -1.58
N ALA A 118 7.30 1.20 -0.69
CA ALA A 118 6.81 1.83 0.54
C ALA A 118 5.87 3.01 0.25
N ALA A 119 6.23 3.85 -0.72
CA ALA A 119 5.38 4.96 -1.16
C ALA A 119 4.06 4.44 -1.76
N ALA A 120 4.11 3.39 -2.57
CA ALA A 120 2.92 2.73 -3.11
C ALA A 120 2.02 2.18 -2.00
N SER A 121 2.57 1.47 -1.01
CA SER A 121 1.80 0.97 0.14
C SER A 121 1.13 2.12 0.91
N ARG A 122 1.83 3.24 1.16
CA ARG A 122 1.21 4.41 1.79
C ARG A 122 0.07 5.00 0.96
N MET A 123 0.23 5.04 -0.36
CA MET A 123 -0.82 5.49 -1.26
C MET A 123 -2.04 4.56 -1.22
N GLU A 124 -1.83 3.24 -1.23
CA GLU A 124 -2.90 2.25 -1.07
C GLU A 124 -3.64 2.43 0.26
N GLY A 125 -2.93 2.62 1.37
CA GLY A 125 -3.56 2.88 2.67
C GLY A 125 -4.40 4.15 2.69
N LYS A 126 -3.91 5.24 2.09
CA LYS A 126 -4.68 6.49 1.95
C LYS A 126 -5.90 6.32 1.03
N ALA A 127 -5.75 5.59 -0.08
CA ALA A 127 -6.84 5.28 -0.99
C ALA A 127 -7.90 4.40 -0.31
N ALA A 128 -7.50 3.41 0.50
CA ALA A 128 -8.41 2.57 1.26
C ALA A 128 -9.19 3.37 2.31
N MET A 129 -8.54 4.27 3.04
CA MET A 129 -9.22 5.17 3.99
C MET A 129 -10.22 6.10 3.26
N THR A 130 -9.81 6.63 2.10
CA THR A 130 -10.66 7.50 1.29
C THR A 130 -11.86 6.74 0.74
N GLY A 131 -11.64 5.54 0.20
CA GLY A 131 -12.69 4.64 -0.26
C GLY A 131 -13.63 4.21 0.86
N ALA A 132 -13.11 3.96 2.07
CA ALA A 132 -13.92 3.68 3.24
C ALA A 132 -14.80 4.88 3.64
N MET A 133 -14.27 6.11 3.55
CA MET A 133 -15.03 7.33 3.79
C MET A 133 -16.15 7.52 2.76
N PHE A 134 -15.87 7.29 1.48
CA PHE A 134 -16.88 7.30 0.42
C PHE A 134 -17.92 6.18 0.60
N GLY A 135 -17.49 4.97 0.98
CA GLY A 135 -18.39 3.84 1.26
C GLY A 135 -19.29 4.09 2.45
N ALA A 136 -18.77 4.72 3.51
CA ALA A 136 -19.57 5.15 4.65
C ALA A 136 -20.60 6.22 4.25
N ALA A 137 -20.21 7.21 3.43
CA ALA A 137 -21.11 8.23 2.90
C ALA A 137 -22.19 7.63 1.98
N GLY A 138 -21.82 6.71 1.09
CA GLY A 138 -22.74 5.98 0.22
C GLY A 138 -23.74 5.14 1.01
N THR A 139 -23.28 4.41 2.03
CA THR A 139 -24.15 3.64 2.94
C THR A 139 -25.18 4.52 3.66
N LEU A 140 -24.77 5.72 4.08
CA LEU A 140 -25.69 6.70 4.67
C LEU A 140 -26.72 7.21 3.65
N MET A 141 -26.31 7.51 2.42
CA MET A 141 -27.21 7.97 1.35
C MET A 141 -28.19 6.88 0.91
N ASP A 142 -27.75 5.64 0.75
CA ASP A 142 -28.60 4.50 0.38
C ASP A 142 -29.56 4.12 1.53
N GLY A 143 -29.14 4.25 2.78
CA GLY A 143 -30.00 4.10 3.94
C GLY A 143 -31.18 5.08 3.94
N VAL A 144 -30.95 6.34 3.56
CA VAL A 144 -32.01 7.36 3.43
C VAL A 144 -32.86 7.14 2.18
N GLY A 145 -32.24 6.74 1.05
CA GLY A 145 -32.93 6.50 -0.21
C GLY A 145 -33.85 5.27 -0.20
N SER A 146 -33.41 4.18 0.43
CA SER A 146 -34.24 2.97 0.65
C SER A 146 -35.41 3.28 1.57
N PHE A 147 -35.18 4.00 2.68
CA PHE A 147 -36.26 4.46 3.56
C PHE A 147 -37.31 5.31 2.83
N SER A 148 -36.87 6.26 1.99
CA SER A 148 -37.78 7.08 1.20
C SER A 148 -38.55 6.29 0.12
N LYS A 149 -37.90 5.31 -0.53
CA LYS A 149 -38.53 4.46 -1.54
C LYS A 149 -39.54 3.50 -0.92
N ASP A 150 -39.22 2.87 0.21
CA ASP A 150 -40.13 1.97 0.90
C ASP A 150 -41.31 2.73 1.53
N TRP A 151 -41.07 3.95 2.04
CA TRP A 151 -42.15 4.83 2.52
C TRP A 151 -43.07 5.30 1.38
N GLY A 152 -42.50 5.69 0.23
CA GLY A 152 -43.26 6.09 -0.97
C GLY A 152 -44.00 4.92 -1.65
N ALA A 153 -43.38 3.75 -1.74
CA ALA A 153 -43.98 2.53 -2.29
C ALA A 153 -45.10 1.99 -1.37
N GLY A 154 -44.93 2.09 -0.05
CA GLY A 154 -45.97 1.76 0.94
C GLY A 154 -47.18 2.69 0.90
N ALA A 155 -46.97 3.99 0.61
CA ALA A 155 -48.06 4.95 0.41
C ALA A 155 -48.82 4.73 -0.91
N THR A 156 -48.11 4.37 -1.98
CA THR A 156 -48.72 4.17 -3.31
C THR A 156 -49.48 2.84 -3.40
N THR A 157 -48.98 1.78 -2.74
CA THR A 157 -49.64 0.46 -2.71
C THR A 157 -50.95 0.50 -1.90
N LYS A 158 -51.00 1.29 -0.82
CA LYS A 158 -52.23 1.46 -0.02
C LYS A 158 -53.37 2.19 -0.76
N TYR A 159 -53.06 3.01 -1.77
CA TYR A 159 -54.09 3.68 -2.58
C TYR A 159 -54.54 2.88 -3.80
N ARG A 160 -53.69 1.99 -4.35
CA ARG A 160 -54.06 1.16 -5.51
C ARG A 160 -54.84 -0.11 -5.14
N GLY A 161 -54.66 -0.63 -3.92
CA GLY A 161 -55.37 -1.82 -3.44
C GLY A 161 -56.83 -1.60 -3.00
N ARG A 162 -57.32 -0.36 -2.93
CA ARG A 162 -58.70 -0.08 -2.48
C ARG A 162 -59.74 -0.02 -3.62
N TYR A 163 -59.32 0.03 -4.89
CA TYR A 163 -60.24 0.18 -6.02
C TYR A 163 -60.27 -1.00 -7.02
N SER A 164 -59.52 -2.09 -6.79
CA SER A 164 -59.47 -3.22 -7.72
C SER A 164 -60.09 -4.52 -7.21
N GLY A 165 -60.89 -4.50 -6.14
CA GLY A 165 -61.35 -5.75 -5.49
C GLY A 165 -62.85 -5.91 -5.21
N SER A 166 -63.71 -4.95 -5.53
CA SER A 166 -65.15 -4.99 -5.17
C SER A 166 -66.11 -5.29 -6.33
N TRP A 167 -65.60 -5.80 -7.46
CA TRP A 167 -66.44 -6.21 -8.60
C TRP A 167 -66.20 -7.65 -9.06
N ALA A 168 -65.21 -8.34 -8.48
CA ALA A 168 -64.88 -9.73 -8.81
C ALA A 168 -65.48 -10.75 -7.82
N GLN A 169 -66.55 -10.38 -7.12
CA GLN A 169 -67.26 -11.25 -6.18
C GLN A 169 -68.78 -11.01 -6.28
N ALA A 170 -69.32 -11.06 -7.50
CA ALA A 170 -70.76 -11.05 -7.73
C ALA A 170 -71.23 -12.08 -8.77
N ASN A 171 -70.36 -13.01 -9.21
CA ASN A 171 -70.70 -14.03 -10.21
C ASN A 171 -70.19 -15.44 -9.86
N ALA A 172 -70.10 -15.76 -8.57
CA ALA A 172 -69.83 -17.12 -8.10
C ALA A 172 -70.76 -17.46 -6.94
N GLY A 173 -72.00 -17.83 -7.26
CA GLY A 173 -73.00 -18.22 -6.26
C GLY A 173 -74.39 -18.39 -6.84
N GLY A 174 -74.51 -19.23 -7.87
CA GLY A 174 -75.81 -19.73 -8.29
C GLY A 174 -76.33 -20.80 -7.31
N TYR A 175 -77.66 -20.83 -7.19
CA TYR A 175 -78.53 -21.94 -6.77
C TYR A 175 -78.48 -22.35 -5.28
N TYR A 176 -79.44 -21.91 -4.46
CA TYR A 176 -80.74 -22.57 -4.17
C TYR A 176 -81.48 -21.79 -3.08
#